data_AF-A0A2T1DT65-F1
#
_entry.id   AF-A0A2T1DT65-F1
#
_cell.length_a   1.000
_cell.length_b   1.000
_cell.length_c   1.000
_cell.angle_alpha   90.00
_cell.angle_beta   90.00
_cell.angle_gamma   90.00
#
_symmetry.space_group_name_H-M   'P 1'
#
loop_
_entity.id
_entity.type
_entity.pdbx_description
1 polymer ?
#
loop_
_entity_poly.entity_id
_entity_poly.type
_entity_poly.pdbx_seq_one_letter_code
_entity_poly.pdbx_strand_id
1 'polypeptide(L)'
;MFNKKTLLTLFAAASILGVATWISPWKAPQQAKVQTIYISQTSQVPELSCYPDRYSKPDQINKFTFDGAVYYEVHARLKEVAKDSPFKIFYFRTKLGECKFLNPHDQIGSRLLYMPKPVALHFSKLQFQPAFERCLKKNANSPNPKQRCIKLFEESINAPSEETSEGTDFFYPEDVEVLNNMGIKTDEALVITTPSDFEELERRRFEEYSNPKSVEEK
;
A
#
# COMPACT_ATOMS: atom_id res chain seq x y z
N MET A 1 -59.45 -10.71 59.79
CA MET A 1 -60.17 -10.56 58.51
C MET A 1 -59.59 -9.36 57.76
N PHE A 2 -59.42 -9.51 56.44
CA PHE A 2 -59.08 -8.54 55.36
C PHE A 2 -59.48 -7.06 55.62
N ASN A 3 -58.93 -5.99 55.04
CA ASN A 3 -58.17 -5.79 53.79
C ASN A 3 -57.68 -4.32 53.67
N LYS A 4 -56.61 -4.12 52.88
CA LYS A 4 -56.37 -3.12 51.81
C LYS A 4 -56.51 -1.59 52.00
N LYS A 5 -55.47 -0.93 51.45
CA LYS A 5 -55.37 0.45 50.88
C LYS A 5 -55.19 1.54 51.94
N THR A 6 -54.23 2.47 51.82
CA THR A 6 -54.03 3.34 50.66
C THR A 6 -52.60 3.87 50.59
N LEU A 7 -52.13 3.93 49.34
CA LEU A 7 -50.89 4.48 48.82
C LEU A 7 -50.90 6.02 48.92
N LEU A 8 -49.85 6.65 49.43
CA LEU A 8 -49.58 8.05 49.06
C LEU A 8 -48.07 8.34 49.09
N THR A 9 -47.58 8.48 47.86
CA THR A 9 -46.27 8.89 47.39
C THR A 9 -46.01 10.36 47.73
N LEU A 10 -44.78 10.68 48.17
CA LEU A 10 -44.26 12.04 48.14
C LEU A 10 -42.83 12.04 47.60
N PHE A 11 -42.65 12.83 46.55
CA PHE A 11 -41.50 12.93 45.67
C PHE A 11 -40.30 13.57 46.38
N ALA A 12 -39.15 12.90 46.34
CA ALA A 12 -37.85 13.53 46.56
C ALA A 12 -37.32 14.02 45.21
N ALA A 13 -37.36 15.34 44.99
CA ALA A 13 -36.71 15.97 43.86
C ALA A 13 -35.20 16.07 44.13
N ALA A 14 -34.43 15.12 43.59
CA ALA A 14 -32.98 15.22 43.54
C ALA A 14 -32.58 16.07 42.32
N SER A 15 -32.07 17.28 42.57
CA SER A 15 -31.47 18.16 41.56
C SER A 15 -30.16 17.55 41.06
N ILE A 16 -30.19 16.92 39.89
CA ILE A 16 -28.98 16.52 39.16
C ILE A 16 -28.46 17.75 38.42
N LEU A 17 -27.40 18.38 38.93
CA LEU A 17 -26.59 19.30 38.15
C LEU A 17 -25.97 18.52 36.98
N GLY A 18 -26.47 18.76 35.77
CA GLY A 18 -25.88 18.26 34.55
C GLY A 18 -24.53 18.92 34.29
N VAL A 19 -23.45 18.17 34.49
CA VAL A 19 -22.14 18.51 33.95
C VAL A 19 -22.21 18.31 32.44
N ALA A 20 -22.30 19.41 31.69
CA ALA A 20 -22.13 19.40 30.24
C ALA A 20 -20.65 19.10 29.93
N THR A 21 -20.32 17.82 29.80
CA THR A 21 -19.04 17.41 29.23
C THR A 21 -19.04 17.83 27.76
N TRP A 22 -18.19 18.81 27.46
CA TRP A 22 -17.80 19.13 26.08
C TRP A 22 -17.06 17.93 25.52
N ILE A 23 -17.82 16.98 24.95
CA ILE A 23 -17.27 15.94 24.10
C ILE A 23 -16.89 16.66 22.81
N SER A 24 -15.66 17.17 22.75
CA SER A 24 -15.04 17.53 21.49
C SER A 24 -15.26 16.35 20.54
N PRO A 25 -15.83 16.57 19.34
CA PRO A 25 -15.94 15.50 18.36
C PRO A 25 -14.51 15.19 17.92
N TRP A 26 -13.86 14.27 18.64
CA TRP A 26 -12.81 13.45 18.09
C TRP A 26 -13.45 12.81 16.86
N LYS A 27 -13.17 13.40 15.69
CA LYS A 27 -13.38 12.75 14.41
C LYS A 27 -12.73 11.40 14.56
N ALA A 28 -13.54 10.34 14.67
CA ALA A 28 -13.05 8.99 14.55
C ALA A 28 -12.15 8.96 13.31
N PRO A 29 -10.94 8.40 13.39
CA PRO A 29 -10.08 8.30 12.23
C PRO A 29 -10.91 7.66 11.13
N GLN A 30 -11.16 8.42 10.04
CA GLN A 30 -11.93 7.92 8.91
C GLN A 30 -11.32 6.58 8.54
N GLN A 31 -12.09 5.49 8.70
CA GLN A 31 -11.66 4.19 8.24
C GLN A 31 -11.46 4.31 6.74
N ALA A 32 -10.19 4.36 6.32
CA ALA A 32 -9.87 4.53 4.93
C ALA A 32 -10.39 3.31 4.16
N LYS A 33 -11.33 3.56 3.24
CA LYS A 33 -11.91 2.51 2.41
C LYS A 33 -10.90 2.11 1.35
N VAL A 34 -10.26 0.97 1.58
CA VAL A 34 -9.28 0.35 0.68
C VAL A 34 -10.02 -0.26 -0.50
N GLN A 35 -9.59 0.05 -1.73
CA GLN A 35 -10.13 -0.61 -2.92
C GLN A 35 -9.04 -0.76 -3.99
N THR A 36 -8.68 -2.02 -4.27
CA THR A 36 -7.96 -2.41 -5.48
C THR A 36 -8.98 -2.78 -6.54
N ILE A 37 -8.78 -2.26 -7.74
CA ILE A 37 -9.64 -2.47 -8.89
C ILE A 37 -8.81 -3.16 -9.97
N TYR A 38 -9.12 -4.43 -10.25
CA TYR A 38 -8.58 -5.15 -11.40
C TYR A 38 -9.47 -4.87 -12.61
N ILE A 39 -8.93 -4.25 -13.65
CA ILE A 39 -9.73 -3.79 -14.79
C ILE A 39 -10.27 -4.97 -15.62
N SER A 40 -9.63 -6.14 -15.54
CA SER A 40 -10.19 -7.39 -16.09
C SER A 40 -11.51 -7.83 -15.43
N GLN A 41 -11.86 -7.29 -14.26
CA GLN A 41 -13.02 -7.69 -13.46
C GLN A 41 -14.09 -6.59 -13.34
N THR A 42 -13.88 -5.41 -13.90
CA THR A 42 -14.87 -4.32 -13.89
C THR A 42 -14.86 -3.52 -15.18
N SER A 43 -16.04 -3.11 -15.64
CA SER A 43 -16.20 -2.24 -16.81
C SER A 43 -15.96 -0.76 -16.49
N GLN A 44 -15.81 -0.39 -15.21
CA GLN A 44 -15.68 1.00 -14.77
C GLN A 44 -14.26 1.30 -14.32
N VAL A 45 -13.48 1.87 -15.24
CA VAL A 45 -12.20 2.53 -14.94
C VAL A 45 -12.53 3.95 -14.45
N PRO A 46 -12.02 4.41 -13.29
CA PRO A 46 -12.15 5.82 -12.92
C PRO A 46 -11.57 6.69 -14.02
N GLU A 47 -12.34 7.69 -14.48
CA GLU A 47 -11.86 8.62 -15.49
C GLU A 47 -10.80 9.54 -14.87
N LEU A 48 -9.54 9.26 -15.20
CA LEU A 48 -8.40 10.11 -14.85
C LEU A 48 -8.10 11.01 -16.05
N SER A 49 -8.65 12.23 -16.06
CA SER A 49 -8.53 13.16 -17.19
C SER A 49 -7.08 13.54 -17.54
N CYS A 50 -6.15 13.35 -16.60
CA CYS A 50 -4.73 13.59 -16.78
C CYS A 50 -3.92 12.31 -17.09
N TYR A 51 -4.59 11.21 -17.44
CA TYR A 51 -3.94 9.95 -17.81
C TYR A 51 -3.23 10.08 -19.17
N PRO A 52 -1.94 9.70 -19.28
CA PRO A 52 -1.18 9.85 -20.51
C PRO A 52 -1.62 8.88 -21.62
N ASP A 53 -1.91 9.42 -22.80
CA ASP A 53 -2.43 8.66 -23.96
C ASP A 53 -1.47 7.60 -24.52
N ARG A 54 -0.18 7.65 -24.19
CA ARG A 54 0.81 6.66 -24.67
C ARG A 54 0.69 5.27 -24.01
N TYR A 55 -0.09 5.15 -22.93
CA TYR A 55 -0.28 3.89 -22.20
C TYR A 55 -1.62 3.23 -22.49
N SER A 56 -1.65 1.91 -22.39
CA SER A 56 -2.87 1.12 -22.47
C SER A 56 -3.87 1.55 -21.39
N LYS A 57 -5.08 1.00 -21.46
CA LYS A 57 -5.96 1.04 -20.28
C LYS A 57 -5.20 0.40 -19.09
N PRO A 58 -5.39 0.92 -17.87
CA PRO A 58 -4.81 0.30 -16.68
C PRO A 58 -5.18 -1.17 -16.56
N ASP A 59 -4.24 -1.99 -16.07
CA ASP A 59 -4.49 -3.37 -15.72
C ASP A 59 -4.96 -3.47 -14.26
N GLN A 60 -4.36 -2.65 -13.38
CA GLN A 60 -4.69 -2.53 -11.96
C GLN A 60 -4.69 -1.07 -11.52
N ILE A 61 -5.65 -0.72 -10.67
CA ILE A 61 -5.74 0.59 -10.01
C ILE A 61 -5.96 0.37 -8.52
N ASN A 62 -5.02 0.84 -7.71
CA ASN A 62 -5.19 0.99 -6.27
C ASN A 62 -5.64 2.43 -6.00
N LYS A 63 -6.59 2.64 -5.08
CA LYS A 63 -7.00 4.00 -4.67
C LYS A 63 -7.08 4.17 -3.17
N PHE A 64 -6.78 5.39 -2.71
CA PHE A 64 -6.82 5.77 -1.31
C PHE A 64 -7.29 7.21 -1.14
N THR A 65 -8.29 7.43 -0.27
CA THR A 65 -8.77 8.79 0.03
C THR A 65 -8.09 9.31 1.29
N PHE A 66 -7.47 10.48 1.19
CA PHE A 66 -6.78 11.14 2.30
C PHE A 66 -6.93 12.66 2.18
N ASP A 67 -7.32 13.30 3.28
CA ASP A 67 -7.45 14.76 3.39
C ASP A 67 -8.24 15.43 2.24
N GLY A 68 -9.38 14.83 1.90
CA GLY A 68 -10.28 15.33 0.85
C GLY A 68 -9.77 15.17 -0.59
N ALA A 69 -8.64 14.49 -0.80
CA ALA A 69 -8.15 14.09 -2.11
C ALA A 69 -8.20 12.55 -2.27
N VAL A 70 -8.32 12.08 -3.51
CA VAL A 70 -8.18 10.66 -3.86
C VAL A 70 -6.86 10.47 -4.57
N TYR A 71 -6.04 9.56 -4.06
CA TYR A 71 -4.78 9.15 -4.64
C TYR A 71 -4.97 7.82 -5.35
N TYR A 72 -4.25 7.64 -6.45
CA TYR A 72 -4.28 6.43 -7.26
C TYR A 72 -2.86 5.95 -7.52
N GLU A 73 -2.64 4.65 -7.40
CA GLU A 73 -1.49 3.94 -7.96
C GLU A 73 -2.01 3.08 -9.10
N VAL A 74 -1.53 3.36 -10.31
CA VAL A 74 -2.05 2.82 -11.56
C VAL A 74 -0.95 2.02 -12.24
N HIS A 75 -1.24 0.77 -12.55
CA HIS A 75 -0.33 -0.14 -13.24
C HIS A 75 -0.81 -0.31 -14.67
N ALA A 76 0.02 0.07 -15.64
CA ALA A 76 -0.33 0.02 -17.06
C ALA A 76 0.89 -0.30 -17.94
N ARG A 77 0.63 -0.72 -19.19
CA ARG A 77 1.66 -1.03 -20.19
C ARG A 77 1.70 0.03 -21.27
N LEU A 78 2.80 0.13 -22.01
CA LEU A 78 2.86 0.97 -23.21
C LEU A 78 1.97 0.39 -24.31
N LYS A 79 1.22 1.22 -25.03
CA LYS A 79 0.29 0.75 -26.09
C LYS A 79 1.00 -0.03 -27.20
N GLU A 80 2.23 0.35 -27.50
CA GLU A 80 2.98 -0.11 -28.68
C GLU A 80 3.89 -1.31 -28.38
N VAL A 81 3.98 -1.75 -27.12
CA VAL A 81 4.87 -2.84 -26.71
C VAL A 81 4.07 -4.13 -26.52
N ALA A 82 4.72 -5.29 -26.71
CA ALA A 82 4.13 -6.60 -26.50
C ALA A 82 3.39 -6.69 -25.15
N LYS A 83 2.32 -7.49 -25.11
CA LYS A 83 1.48 -7.68 -23.92
C LYS A 83 2.27 -8.17 -22.70
N ASP A 84 3.46 -8.73 -22.90
CA ASP A 84 4.32 -9.25 -21.84
C ASP A 84 5.30 -8.20 -21.28
N SER A 85 5.27 -6.96 -21.79
CA SER A 85 6.15 -5.87 -21.33
C SER A 85 5.90 -5.48 -19.87
N PRO A 86 6.94 -5.20 -19.07
CA PRO A 86 6.77 -4.88 -17.66
C PRO A 86 5.82 -3.69 -17.45
N PHE A 87 5.05 -3.75 -16.36
CA PHE A 87 4.17 -2.65 -16.00
C PHE A 87 4.97 -1.38 -15.68
N LYS A 88 4.36 -0.24 -16.00
CA LYS A 88 4.74 1.07 -15.48
C LYS A 88 3.76 1.46 -14.38
N ILE A 89 4.30 2.04 -13.31
CA ILE A 89 3.54 2.50 -12.15
C ILE A 89 3.41 4.02 -12.22
N PHE A 90 2.16 4.50 -12.16
CA PHE A 90 1.82 5.92 -12.17
C PHE A 90 1.06 6.30 -10.91
N TYR A 91 1.33 7.50 -10.44
CA TYR A 91 0.68 8.07 -9.28
C TYR A 91 -0.17 9.27 -9.71
N PHE A 92 -1.45 9.24 -9.37
CA PHE A 92 -2.38 10.34 -9.63
C PHE A 92 -3.01 10.85 -8.35
N ARG A 93 -3.40 12.12 -8.35
CA ARG A 93 -4.24 12.71 -7.32
C ARG A 93 -5.43 13.41 -7.97
N THR A 94 -6.62 13.17 -7.46
CA THR A 94 -7.80 13.97 -7.77
C THR A 94 -8.30 14.75 -6.55
N LYS A 95 -8.69 16.02 -6.75
CA LYS A 95 -9.30 16.87 -5.73
C LYS A 95 -10.23 17.87 -6.41
N LEU A 96 -11.51 17.93 -6.01
CA LEU A 96 -12.49 18.87 -6.54
C LEU A 96 -12.57 18.92 -8.09
N GLY A 97 -12.45 17.77 -8.75
CA GLY A 97 -12.50 17.66 -10.23
C GLY A 97 -11.16 17.90 -10.93
N GLU A 98 -10.13 18.37 -10.23
CA GLU A 98 -8.77 18.46 -10.78
C GLU A 98 -8.09 17.10 -10.74
N CYS A 99 -7.35 16.75 -11.80
CA CYS A 99 -6.49 15.57 -11.89
C CYS A 99 -5.04 16.02 -12.02
N LYS A 100 -4.15 15.49 -11.17
CA LYS A 100 -2.71 15.73 -11.23
C LYS A 100 -1.96 14.41 -11.37
N PHE A 101 -1.11 14.33 -12.40
CA PHE A 101 -0.13 13.26 -12.56
C PHE A 101 1.12 13.60 -11.71
N LEU A 102 1.48 12.73 -10.76
CA LEU A 102 2.43 13.05 -9.70
C LEU A 102 3.87 12.63 -10.01
N ASN A 103 4.07 11.56 -10.79
CA ASN A 103 5.40 11.11 -11.25
C ASN A 103 5.51 11.17 -12.79
N PRO A 104 5.50 12.39 -13.37
CA PRO A 104 5.74 12.54 -14.81
C PRO A 104 7.13 12.00 -15.18
N HIS A 105 7.29 11.50 -16.41
CA HIS A 105 8.51 10.89 -16.96
C HIS A 105 8.84 9.46 -16.50
N ASP A 106 7.91 8.75 -15.88
CA ASP A 106 8.09 7.35 -15.46
C ASP A 106 9.27 7.17 -14.48
N GLN A 107 9.66 8.24 -13.79
CA GLN A 107 10.75 8.17 -12.82
C GLN A 107 10.32 7.27 -11.66
N ILE A 108 10.94 6.09 -11.64
CA ILE A 108 10.86 5.10 -10.58
C ILE A 108 11.50 5.75 -9.35
N GLY A 109 10.69 6.09 -8.35
CA GLY A 109 11.14 6.74 -7.11
C GLY A 109 10.17 6.46 -5.98
N SER A 110 10.62 6.71 -4.74
CA SER A 110 9.80 6.51 -3.54
C SER A 110 8.47 7.23 -3.67
N ARG A 111 7.39 6.58 -3.25
CA ARG A 111 6.04 7.16 -3.20
C ARG A 111 6.05 8.43 -2.36
N LEU A 112 6.91 8.53 -1.35
CA LEU A 112 7.05 9.70 -0.49
C LEU A 112 7.47 10.97 -1.24
N LEU A 113 8.06 10.86 -2.44
CA LEU A 113 8.36 12.01 -3.31
C LEU A 113 7.09 12.62 -3.90
N TYR A 114 6.04 11.82 -4.05
CA TYR A 114 4.86 12.14 -4.85
C TYR A 114 3.59 12.31 -4.01
N MET A 115 3.54 11.68 -2.83
CA MET A 115 2.33 11.66 -2.00
C MET A 115 2.64 11.70 -0.49
N PRO A 116 1.66 12.08 0.35
CA PRO A 116 1.82 12.08 1.80
C PRO A 116 2.13 10.69 2.35
N LYS A 117 2.91 10.63 3.43
CA LYS A 117 3.33 9.38 4.10
C LYS A 117 2.18 8.38 4.36
N PRO A 118 1.01 8.78 4.89
CA PRO A 118 -0.09 7.84 5.10
C PRO A 118 -0.59 7.17 3.81
N VAL A 119 -0.52 7.88 2.68
CA VAL A 119 -0.89 7.36 1.35
C VAL A 119 0.19 6.41 0.82
N ALA A 120 1.46 6.81 0.93
CA ALA A 120 2.59 5.98 0.50
C ALA A 120 2.62 4.64 1.24
N LEU A 121 2.52 4.67 2.58
CA LEU A 121 2.42 3.47 3.41
C LEU A 121 1.19 2.63 3.07
N HIS A 122 0.08 3.25 2.68
CA HIS A 122 -1.10 2.51 2.29
C HIS A 122 -0.87 1.69 1.00
N PHE A 123 -0.31 2.29 -0.04
CA PHE A 123 -0.02 1.58 -1.28
C PHE A 123 1.06 0.53 -1.09
N SER A 124 2.08 0.82 -0.30
CA SER A 124 3.07 -0.18 0.09
C SER A 124 2.44 -1.36 0.84
N LYS A 125 1.51 -1.10 1.77
CA LYS A 125 0.74 -2.16 2.44
C LYS A 125 -0.05 -3.03 1.46
N LEU A 126 -0.64 -2.44 0.42
CA LEU A 126 -1.36 -3.19 -0.62
C LEU A 126 -0.45 -4.11 -1.43
N GLN A 127 0.84 -3.81 -1.53
CA GLN A 127 1.82 -4.66 -2.19
C GLN A 127 2.12 -5.91 -1.35
N PHE A 128 2.48 -5.74 -0.08
CA PHE A 128 2.99 -6.85 0.75
C PHE A 128 1.92 -7.63 1.52
N GLN A 129 0.89 -6.95 2.04
CA GLN A 129 -0.11 -7.57 2.91
C GLN A 129 -0.85 -8.73 2.21
N PRO A 130 -1.35 -8.61 0.96
CA PRO A 130 -2.05 -9.72 0.32
C PRO A 130 -1.16 -10.94 0.09
N ALA A 131 0.11 -10.74 -0.24
CA ALA A 131 1.07 -11.83 -0.40
C ALA A 131 1.31 -12.55 0.94
N PHE A 132 1.46 -11.79 2.04
CA PHE A 132 1.60 -12.34 3.38
C PHE A 132 0.36 -13.12 3.81
N GLU A 133 -0.84 -12.57 3.58
CA GLU A 133 -2.11 -13.25 3.87
C GLU A 133 -2.29 -14.53 3.04
N ARG A 134 -1.88 -14.53 1.77
CA ARG A 134 -1.86 -15.75 0.95
C ARG A 134 -0.90 -16.80 1.51
N CYS A 135 0.28 -16.38 1.98
CA CYS A 135 1.22 -17.28 2.65
C CYS A 135 0.58 -17.91 3.90
N LEU A 136 -0.07 -17.10 4.75
CA LEU A 136 -0.74 -17.58 5.96
C LEU A 136 -1.82 -18.62 5.62
N LYS A 137 -2.64 -18.35 4.59
CA LYS A 137 -3.66 -19.29 4.11
C LYS A 137 -3.05 -20.60 3.60
N LYS A 138 -1.99 -20.53 2.79
CA LYS A 138 -1.30 -21.70 2.26
C LYS A 138 -0.66 -22.56 3.36
N ASN A 139 -0.19 -21.93 4.43
CA ASN A 139 0.51 -22.59 5.52
C ASN A 139 -0.38 -22.80 6.77
N ALA A 140 -1.71 -22.64 6.68
CA ALA A 140 -2.60 -22.64 7.85
C ALA A 140 -2.47 -23.87 8.76
N ASN A 141 -2.09 -25.02 8.20
CA ASN A 141 -1.91 -26.29 8.92
C ASN A 141 -0.47 -26.53 9.41
N SER A 142 0.46 -25.60 9.16
CA SER A 142 1.85 -25.71 9.62
C SER A 142 1.96 -25.35 11.10
N PRO A 143 2.90 -25.95 11.84
CA PRO A 143 3.32 -25.41 13.14
C PRO A 143 3.80 -23.96 12.96
N ASN A 144 3.23 -23.03 13.73
CA ASN A 144 3.58 -21.59 13.71
C ASN A 144 3.51 -20.95 12.30
N PRO A 145 2.32 -20.89 11.66
CA PRO A 145 2.19 -20.43 10.27
C PRO A 145 2.69 -19.00 10.06
N LYS A 146 2.49 -18.13 11.06
CA LYS A 146 2.97 -16.74 11.03
C LYS A 146 4.50 -16.67 10.96
N GLN A 147 5.21 -17.38 11.85
CA GLN A 147 6.68 -17.35 11.88
C GLN A 147 7.27 -17.93 10.59
N ARG A 148 6.65 -18.99 10.05
CA ARG A 148 7.05 -19.56 8.76
C ARG A 148 6.93 -18.54 7.63
N CYS A 149 5.81 -17.81 7.56
CA CYS A 149 5.61 -16.78 6.54
C CYS A 149 6.55 -15.59 6.71
N ILE A 150 6.80 -15.14 7.94
CA ILE A 150 7.81 -14.11 8.21
C ILE A 150 9.16 -14.55 7.66
N LYS A 151 9.61 -15.76 8.01
CA LYS A 151 10.91 -16.27 7.56
C LYS A 151 11.01 -16.34 6.03
N LEU A 152 9.97 -16.82 5.35
CA LEU A 152 9.94 -16.88 3.88
C LEU A 152 10.02 -15.49 3.24
N PHE A 153 9.35 -14.50 3.82
CA PHE A 153 9.45 -13.12 3.38
C PHE A 153 10.85 -12.55 3.62
N GLU A 154 11.40 -12.72 4.83
CA GLU A 154 12.76 -12.29 5.17
C GLU A 154 13.80 -12.92 4.23
N GLU A 155 13.69 -14.22 3.94
CA GLU A 155 14.55 -14.92 2.98
C GLU A 155 14.43 -14.33 1.57
N SER A 156 13.23 -13.94 1.13
CA SER A 156 13.05 -13.32 -0.19
C SER A 156 13.50 -11.86 -0.28
N ILE A 157 13.40 -11.11 0.81
CA ILE A 157 13.68 -9.66 0.86
C ILE A 157 15.16 -9.38 1.09
N ASN A 158 15.79 -10.19 1.95
CA ASN A 158 17.21 -10.03 2.33
C ASN A 158 18.14 -10.85 1.44
N ALA A 159 17.62 -11.68 0.53
CA ALA A 159 18.47 -12.32 -0.46
C ALA A 159 18.92 -11.28 -1.50
N PRO A 160 20.24 -11.06 -1.70
CA PRO A 160 20.73 -10.28 -2.83
C PRO A 160 20.35 -11.03 -4.10
N SER A 161 19.39 -10.52 -4.88
CA SER A 161 18.89 -11.23 -6.04
C SER A 161 19.83 -11.07 -7.22
N GLU A 162 20.44 -12.18 -7.66
CA GLU A 162 20.78 -12.33 -9.08
C GLU A 162 19.52 -12.56 -9.93
N GLU A 163 18.46 -13.18 -9.36
CA GLU A 163 17.17 -13.36 -10.02
C GLU A 163 16.10 -13.64 -8.94
N THR A 164 15.20 -12.69 -8.65
CA THR A 164 13.94 -13.03 -7.96
C THR A 164 12.78 -12.94 -8.95
N SER A 165 11.93 -13.97 -8.94
CA SER A 165 10.78 -14.15 -9.83
C SER A 165 9.64 -13.14 -9.64
N GLU A 166 9.81 -12.16 -8.76
CA GLU A 166 8.87 -11.04 -8.55
C GLU A 166 9.47 -9.66 -8.87
N GLY A 167 10.72 -9.59 -9.36
CA GLY A 167 11.28 -8.44 -10.08
C GLY A 167 11.42 -7.14 -9.28
N THR A 168 11.65 -7.21 -7.96
CA THR A 168 11.88 -6.03 -7.12
C THR A 168 13.27 -6.11 -6.49
N ASP A 169 14.27 -5.60 -7.19
CA ASP A 169 15.70 -5.62 -6.77
C ASP A 169 16.00 -4.62 -5.64
N PHE A 170 15.02 -3.81 -5.23
CA PHE A 170 15.16 -2.77 -4.22
C PHE A 170 13.82 -2.36 -3.62
N PHE A 171 13.86 -1.75 -2.44
CA PHE A 171 12.70 -1.26 -1.70
C PHE A 171 12.75 0.26 -1.51
N TYR A 172 11.62 0.87 -1.23
CA TYR A 172 11.56 2.25 -0.76
C TYR A 172 11.38 2.34 0.76
N PRO A 173 11.65 3.50 1.39
CA PRO A 173 11.48 3.67 2.84
C PRO A 173 10.08 3.29 3.35
N GLU A 174 9.03 3.61 2.60
CA GLU A 174 7.66 3.22 2.95
C GLU A 174 7.44 1.69 2.90
N ASP A 175 8.16 0.97 2.04
CA ASP A 175 8.11 -0.49 1.94
C ASP A 175 8.76 -1.15 3.15
N VAL A 176 9.95 -0.67 3.52
CA VAL A 176 10.65 -1.10 4.74
C VAL A 176 9.79 -0.85 5.98
N GLU A 177 9.16 0.32 6.09
CA GLU A 177 8.30 0.64 7.22
C GLU A 177 7.09 -0.30 7.31
N VAL A 178 6.44 -0.62 6.19
CA VAL A 178 5.34 -1.56 6.14
C VAL A 178 5.77 -2.98 6.52
N LEU A 179 6.90 -3.45 5.99
CA LEU A 179 7.46 -4.78 6.28
C LEU A 179 7.81 -4.91 7.76
N ASN A 180 8.48 -3.90 8.33
CA ASN A 180 8.80 -3.86 9.76
C ASN A 180 7.54 -3.87 10.63
N ASN A 181 6.49 -3.13 10.24
CA ASN A 181 5.19 -3.15 10.94
C ASN A 181 4.48 -4.52 10.86
N MET A 182 4.81 -5.35 9.86
CA MET A 182 4.36 -6.73 9.74
C MET A 182 5.22 -7.72 10.55
N GLY A 183 6.31 -7.24 11.16
CA GLY A 183 7.29 -8.04 11.89
C GLY A 183 8.29 -8.78 11.00
N ILE A 184 8.48 -8.30 9.77
CA ILE A 184 9.43 -8.83 8.78
C ILE A 184 10.67 -7.94 8.81
N LYS A 185 11.84 -8.51 9.04
CA LYS A 185 13.11 -7.78 9.01
C LYS A 185 13.59 -7.54 7.59
N THR A 186 14.20 -6.39 7.38
CA THR A 186 14.73 -5.92 6.09
C THR A 186 16.19 -5.47 6.22
N ASP A 187 16.95 -6.15 7.08
CA ASP A 187 18.29 -5.72 7.51
C ASP A 187 19.32 -5.68 6.35
N GLU A 188 19.13 -6.52 5.33
CA GLU A 188 20.01 -6.62 4.15
C GLU A 188 19.31 -6.16 2.85
N ALA A 189 18.08 -5.63 2.96
CA ALA A 189 17.34 -5.14 1.82
C ALA A 189 18.03 -3.91 1.20
N LEU A 190 18.15 -3.89 -0.13
CA LEU A 190 18.59 -2.68 -0.82
C LEU A 190 17.47 -1.63 -0.78
N VAL A 191 17.73 -0.47 -0.19
CA VAL A 191 16.74 0.62 -0.07
C VAL A 191 17.16 1.82 -0.90
N ILE A 192 16.30 2.24 -1.82
CA ILE A 192 16.51 3.45 -2.63
C ILE A 192 15.85 4.63 -1.92
N THR A 193 16.65 5.60 -1.52
CA THR A 193 16.17 6.82 -0.85
C THR A 193 16.36 8.07 -1.70
N THR A 194 17.34 8.03 -2.60
CA THR A 194 17.76 9.15 -3.45
C THR A 194 17.87 8.74 -4.93
N PRO A 195 17.84 9.70 -5.86
CA PRO A 195 18.15 9.42 -7.27
C PRO A 195 19.53 8.79 -7.48
N SER A 196 20.54 9.16 -6.68
CA SER A 196 21.88 8.57 -6.76
C SER A 196 21.91 7.10 -6.38
N ASP A 197 21.08 6.66 -5.41
CA ASP A 197 20.97 5.24 -5.06
C ASP A 197 20.44 4.42 -6.25
N PHE A 198 19.54 5.02 -7.04
CA PHE A 198 19.01 4.43 -8.26
C PHE A 198 20.05 4.40 -9.39
N GLU A 199 20.79 5.49 -9.61
CA GLU A 199 21.89 5.53 -10.59
C GLU A 199 22.96 4.48 -10.26
N GLU A 200 23.29 4.30 -8.98
CA GLU A 200 24.23 3.27 -8.55
C GLU A 200 23.69 1.86 -8.82
N LEU A 201 22.40 1.61 -8.57
CA LEU A 201 21.76 0.34 -8.91
C LEU A 201 21.80 0.08 -10.43
N GLU A 202 21.45 1.06 -11.25
CA GLU A 202 21.50 0.94 -12.71
C GLU A 202 22.93 0.67 -13.20
N ARG A 203 23.92 1.34 -12.61
CA ARG A 203 25.33 1.09 -12.90
C ARG A 203 25.74 -0.33 -12.55
N ARG A 204 25.40 -0.84 -11.35
CA ARG A 204 25.73 -2.22 -10.94
C ARG A 204 25.11 -3.25 -11.88
N ARG A 205 23.84 -3.05 -12.26
CA ARG A 205 23.14 -3.90 -13.22
C ARG A 205 23.87 -3.89 -14.58
N PHE A 206 24.31 -2.73 -15.06
CA PHE A 206 25.05 -2.62 -16.32
C PHE A 206 26.43 -3.30 -16.26
N GLU A 207 27.15 -3.15 -15.15
CA GLU A 207 28.45 -3.82 -14.91
C GLU A 207 28.32 -5.35 -14.91
N GLU A 208 27.24 -5.87 -14.32
CA GLU A 208 26.94 -7.31 -14.28
C GLU A 208 26.62 -7.87 -15.68
N TYR A 209 25.83 -7.16 -16.49
CA TYR A 209 25.54 -7.57 -17.87
C TYR A 209 26.73 -7.41 -18.83
N SER A 210 27.68 -6.53 -18.52
CA SER A 210 28.82 -6.21 -19.40
C SER A 210 30.06 -7.06 -19.12
N ASN A 211 30.05 -7.93 -18.10
CA ASN A 211 31.16 -8.79 -17.74
C ASN A 211 30.87 -10.28 -18.04
N PRO A 212 31.15 -10.78 -19.26
CA PRO A 212 30.72 -12.11 -19.72
C PRO A 212 31.31 -13.30 -18.93
N LYS A 213 32.25 -13.07 -18.00
CA LYS A 213 32.83 -14.13 -17.15
C LYS A 213 31.97 -14.52 -15.95
N SER A 214 30.96 -13.74 -15.56
CA SER A 214 30.05 -14.12 -14.47
C SER A 214 28.94 -15.09 -14.90
N VAL A 215 28.75 -15.30 -16.20
CA VAL A 215 27.67 -16.14 -16.77
C VAL A 215 28.13 -17.57 -17.06
N GLU A 216 29.43 -17.83 -17.19
CA GLU A 216 29.97 -19.16 -17.53
C GLU A 216 30.39 -20.03 -16.34
N GLU A 217 30.38 -19.51 -15.11
CA GLU A 217 30.66 -20.29 -13.88
C GLU A 217 29.43 -20.41 -12.96
N LYS A 218 28.25 -20.76 -13.49
CA LYS A 218 27.12 -21.25 -12.67
C LYS A 218 26.34 -22.37 -13.33
#